data_AF-A0A3E2WMR1-F1
#
_entry.id   AF-A0A3E2WMR1-F1
#
_cell.length_a   1.000
_cell.length_b   1.000
_cell.length_c   1.000
_cell.angle_alpha   90.00
_cell.angle_beta   90.00
_cell.angle_gamma   90.00
#
_symmetry.space_group_name_H-M   'P 1'
#
loop_
_entity.id
_entity.type
_entity.pdbx_description
1 polymer ?
#
loop_
_entity_poly.entity_id
_entity_poly.type
_entity_poly.pdbx_seq_one_letter_code
_entity_poly.pdbx_strand_id
1 'polypeptide(L)'
;MDKKTLKQYRALLREQELNNKAIDRLYDRLDNVPVVAGKVVGSSCNFPYTEVRTTVQMDEPVESDEIKRRLKIREARQEKIREAVLEIEEFIAGLPDSEIRQVFEMVYIDGMKMSEVADAVHLDKSRISRKISDFIKNATNATK
;
A
#
# COMPACT_ATOMS: atom_id res chain seq x y z
N MET A 1 -16.19 2.76 -9.53
CA MET A 1 -14.91 3.49 -9.67
C MET A 1 -15.15 4.95 -10.00
N ASP A 2 -14.44 5.86 -9.32
CA ASP A 2 -14.62 7.32 -9.47
C ASP A 2 -13.41 7.98 -10.15
N LYS A 3 -13.62 9.11 -10.82
CA LYS A 3 -12.51 9.91 -11.39
C LYS A 3 -11.51 10.37 -10.33
N LYS A 4 -11.95 10.55 -9.08
CA LYS A 4 -11.08 10.97 -7.97
C LYS A 4 -10.13 9.85 -7.56
N THR A 5 -10.60 8.59 -7.51
CA THR A 5 -9.77 7.45 -7.13
C THR A 5 -8.73 7.14 -8.20
N LEU A 6 -9.11 7.18 -9.48
CA LEU A 6 -8.17 7.01 -10.60
C LEU A 6 -7.03 8.04 -10.60
N LYS A 7 -7.32 9.29 -10.26
CA LYS A 7 -6.28 10.35 -10.13
C LYS A 7 -5.33 10.11 -8.97
N GLN A 8 -5.73 9.35 -7.95
CA GLN A 8 -4.89 9.09 -6.79
C GLN A 8 -3.82 8.03 -7.07
N TYR A 9 -3.91 7.27 -8.16
CA TYR A 9 -2.97 6.19 -8.51
C TYR A 9 -1.49 6.57 -8.29
N ARG A 10 -1.04 7.64 -8.93
CA ARG A 10 0.37 8.10 -8.81
C ARG A 10 0.73 8.58 -7.40
N ALA A 11 -0.23 9.19 -6.70
CA ALA A 11 -0.04 9.61 -5.32
C ALA A 11 0.09 8.40 -4.38
N LEU A 12 -0.70 7.35 -4.62
CA LEU A 12 -0.64 6.07 -3.91
C LEU A 12 0.70 5.37 -4.14
N LEU A 13 1.20 5.32 -5.38
CA LEU A 13 2.54 4.77 -5.67
C LEU A 13 3.64 5.52 -4.92
N ARG A 14 3.57 6.86 -4.89
CA ARG A 14 4.52 7.67 -4.12
C ARG A 14 4.40 7.44 -2.62
N GLU A 15 3.17 7.33 -2.10
CA GLU A 15 2.92 7.00 -0.70
C GLU A 15 3.49 5.62 -0.35
N GLN A 16 3.30 4.63 -1.24
CA GLN A 16 3.82 3.27 -1.11
C GLN A 16 5.34 3.24 -0.97
N GLU A 17 6.07 3.99 -1.81
CA GLU A 17 7.53 4.11 -1.73
C GLU A 17 7.99 4.77 -0.42
N LEU A 18 7.33 5.86 -0.01
CA LEU A 18 7.67 6.56 1.22
C LEU A 18 7.40 5.69 2.45
N ASN A 19 6.32 4.92 2.43
CA ASN A 19 5.97 4.01 3.51
C ASN A 19 6.92 2.82 3.58
N ASN A 20 7.33 2.23 2.44
CA ASN A 20 8.39 1.21 2.39
C ASN A 20 9.69 1.73 3.02
N LYS A 21 10.18 2.89 2.59
CA LYS A 21 11.39 3.51 3.18
C LYS A 21 11.26 3.75 4.68
N ALA A 22 10.06 4.05 5.16
CA ALA A 22 9.81 4.23 6.58
C ALA A 22 9.76 2.90 7.35
N ILE A 23 9.24 1.84 6.73
CA ILE A 23 9.27 0.47 7.26
C ILE A 23 10.72 -0.02 7.35
N ASP A 24 11.53 0.16 6.30
CA ASP A 24 12.94 -0.22 6.29
C ASP A 24 13.71 0.42 7.46
N ARG A 25 13.53 1.72 7.68
CA ARG A 25 14.13 2.43 8.83
C ARG A 25 13.66 1.90 10.19
N LEU A 26 12.44 1.39 10.28
CA LEU A 26 11.93 0.79 11.52
C LEU A 26 12.54 -0.58 11.75
N TYR A 27 12.77 -1.37 10.69
CA TYR A 27 13.51 -2.62 10.77
C TYR A 27 14.96 -2.39 11.17
N ASP A 28 15.66 -1.43 10.54
CA ASP A 28 17.02 -1.04 10.94
C ASP A 28 17.07 -0.64 12.42
N ARG A 29 16.08 0.12 12.89
CA ARG A 29 16.01 0.51 14.30
C ARG A 29 15.76 -0.69 15.21
N LEU A 30 14.94 -1.65 14.78
CA LEU A 30 14.64 -2.86 15.54
C LEU A 30 15.90 -3.72 15.73
N ASP A 31 16.70 -3.86 14.69
CA ASP A 31 17.94 -4.64 14.73
C ASP A 31 19.02 -4.02 15.64
N ASN A 32 18.91 -2.72 15.92
CA ASN A 32 19.83 -1.98 16.80
C ASN A 32 19.29 -1.81 18.23
N VAL A 33 18.18 -2.44 18.60
CA VAL A 33 17.65 -2.36 19.98
C VAL A 33 18.64 -3.06 20.93
N PRO A 34 19.00 -2.43 22.07
CA PRO A 34 19.92 -3.05 23.02
C PRO A 34 19.30 -4.29 23.66
N VAL A 35 20.14 -5.32 23.84
CA VAL A 35 19.78 -6.55 24.55
C VAL A 35 19.97 -6.34 26.05
N VAL A 36 18.93 -6.63 26.82
CA VAL A 36 18.86 -6.48 28.28
C VAL A 36 18.53 -7.80 28.95
N ALA A 37 19.10 -8.01 30.14
CA ALA A 37 18.88 -9.18 30.94
C ALA A 37 17.57 -9.07 31.75
N GLY A 38 16.54 -9.79 31.31
CA GLY A 38 15.26 -9.93 32.03
C GLY A 38 15.30 -11.10 33.02
N LYS A 39 14.78 -10.88 34.23
CA LYS A 39 14.55 -11.97 35.19
C LYS A 39 13.18 -12.58 34.95
N VAL A 40 13.15 -13.88 34.67
CA VAL A 40 11.92 -14.64 34.48
C VAL A 40 11.79 -15.72 35.53
N VAL A 41 10.55 -15.98 35.93
CA VAL A 41 10.20 -17.05 36.85
C VAL A 41 9.55 -18.16 36.04
N GLY A 42 10.10 -19.36 36.13
CA GLY A 42 9.56 -20.58 35.53
C GLY A 42 9.42 -21.69 36.56
N SER A 43 8.96 -22.86 36.12
CA SER A 43 8.95 -24.08 36.91
C SER A 43 9.97 -25.09 36.37
N SER A 44 10.49 -25.95 37.26
CA SER A 44 11.28 -27.11 36.86
C SER A 44 10.50 -27.94 35.84
N CYS A 45 11.18 -28.48 34.82
CA CYS A 45 10.56 -29.32 33.80
C CYS A 45 10.11 -30.69 34.37
N ASN A 46 10.77 -31.16 35.45
CA ASN A 46 10.48 -32.45 36.07
C ASN A 46 9.75 -32.29 37.40
N PHE A 47 8.84 -33.21 37.68
CA PHE A 47 8.13 -33.29 38.95
C PHE A 47 9.09 -33.64 40.10
N PRO A 48 9.00 -32.96 41.26
CA PRO A 48 8.05 -31.89 41.61
C PRO A 48 8.41 -30.55 40.94
N TYR A 49 7.39 -29.85 40.41
CA TYR A 49 7.55 -28.59 39.67
C TYR A 49 7.87 -27.43 40.61
N THR A 50 9.13 -27.30 41.02
CA THR A 50 9.62 -26.22 41.87
C THR A 50 9.86 -24.93 41.07
N GLU A 51 9.68 -23.78 41.71
CA GLU A 51 9.95 -22.46 41.09
C GLU A 51 11.45 -22.28 40.81
N VAL A 52 11.81 -21.88 39.59
CA VAL A 52 13.18 -21.59 39.15
C VAL A 52 13.24 -20.18 38.58
N ARG A 53 14.23 -19.41 39.01
CA ARG A 53 14.48 -18.06 38.50
C ARG A 53 15.64 -18.11 37.50
N THR A 54 15.38 -17.68 36.28
CA THR A 54 16.38 -17.67 35.20
C THR A 54 16.53 -16.25 34.67
N THR A 55 17.75 -15.90 34.28
CA THR A 55 18.00 -14.62 33.60
C THR A 55 18.06 -14.90 32.10
N VAL A 56 17.23 -14.21 31.33
CA VAL A 56 17.11 -14.36 29.87
C VAL A 56 17.50 -13.05 29.23
N GLN A 57 18.32 -13.12 28.18
CA GLN A 57 18.65 -11.96 27.35
C GLN A 57 17.48 -11.71 26.39
N MET A 58 16.97 -10.48 26.36
CA MET A 58 15.89 -10.05 25.48
C MET A 58 16.13 -8.62 25.01
N ASP A 59 15.57 -8.24 23.86
CA ASP A 59 15.60 -6.84 23.44
C ASP A 59 14.85 -5.97 24.45
N GLU A 60 15.29 -4.72 24.62
CA GLU A 60 14.62 -3.76 25.49
C GLU A 60 13.10 -3.75 25.19
N PRO A 61 12.25 -4.16 26.15
CA PRO A 61 10.87 -4.51 25.85
C PRO A 61 10.04 -3.30 25.45
N VAL A 62 10.28 -2.14 26.08
CA VAL A 62 9.52 -0.92 25.79
C VAL A 62 9.80 -0.41 24.37
N GLU A 63 11.08 -0.29 24.01
CA GLU A 63 11.47 0.21 22.69
C GLU A 63 11.07 -0.76 21.58
N SER A 64 11.32 -2.06 21.77
CA SER A 64 10.98 -3.08 20.78
C SER A 64 9.47 -3.17 20.53
N ASP A 65 8.64 -3.08 21.58
CA ASP A 65 7.18 -3.09 21.45
C ASP A 65 6.66 -1.84 20.73
N GLU A 66 7.20 -0.66 21.01
CA GLU A 66 6.83 0.57 20.31
C GLU A 66 7.13 0.48 18.81
N ILE A 67 8.31 -0.04 18.45
CA ILE A 67 8.72 -0.22 17.05
C ILE A 67 7.78 -1.21 16.35
N LYS A 68 7.52 -2.37 16.97
CA LYS A 68 6.59 -3.40 16.44
C LYS A 68 5.19 -2.84 16.22
N ARG A 69 4.67 -2.02 17.14
CA ARG A 69 3.36 -1.37 16.97
C ARG A 69 3.33 -0.44 15.76
N ARG A 70 4.38 0.38 15.57
CA ARG A 70 4.49 1.27 14.40
C ARG A 70 4.59 0.50 13.10
N LEU A 71 5.36 -0.58 13.10
CA LEU A 71 5.53 -1.47 11.96
C LEU A 71 4.18 -2.04 11.51
N LYS A 72 3.40 -2.61 12.44
CA LYS A 72 2.07 -3.16 12.15
C LYS A 72 1.12 -2.14 11.53
N ILE A 73 1.13 -0.90 12.01
CA ILE A 73 0.29 0.19 11.44
C ILE A 73 0.72 0.50 10.01
N ARG A 74 2.03 0.59 9.75
CA ARG A 74 2.56 0.91 8.43
C ARG A 74 2.36 -0.23 7.43
N GLU A 75 2.52 -1.47 7.85
CA GLU A 75 2.27 -2.64 7.02
C GLU A 75 0.79 -2.74 6.64
N ALA A 76 -0.12 -2.57 7.60
CA ALA A 76 -1.55 -2.52 7.30
C ALA A 76 -1.92 -1.37 6.37
N ARG A 77 -1.24 -0.22 6.49
CA ARG A 77 -1.41 0.89 5.53
C ARG A 77 -0.88 0.52 4.15
N GLN A 78 0.25 -0.17 4.07
CA GLN A 78 0.86 -0.61 2.82
C GLN A 78 -0.02 -1.57 2.05
N GLU A 79 -0.65 -2.51 2.76
CA GLU A 79 -1.59 -3.46 2.20
C GLU A 79 -2.80 -2.75 1.57
N LYS A 80 -3.41 -1.82 2.30
CA LYS A 80 -4.51 -0.99 1.77
C LYS A 80 -4.13 -0.19 0.52
N ILE A 81 -2.91 0.34 0.48
CA ILE A 81 -2.41 1.06 -0.71
C ILE A 81 -2.28 0.09 -1.88
N ARG A 82 -1.72 -1.10 -1.66
CA ARG A 82 -1.55 -2.12 -2.69
C ARG A 82 -2.90 -2.59 -3.24
N GLU A 83 -3.88 -2.83 -2.38
CA GLU A 83 -5.25 -3.18 -2.78
C GLU A 83 -5.86 -2.08 -3.65
N ALA A 84 -5.76 -0.81 -3.24
CA ALA A 84 -6.32 0.30 -4.01
C ALA A 84 -5.63 0.49 -5.38
N VAL A 85 -4.31 0.27 -5.46
CA VAL A 85 -3.55 0.31 -6.72
C VAL A 85 -4.00 -0.83 -7.64
N LEU A 86 -4.10 -2.04 -7.11
CA LEU A 86 -4.54 -3.22 -7.86
C LEU A 86 -5.97 -3.03 -8.38
N GLU A 87 -6.88 -2.52 -7.56
CA GLU A 87 -8.28 -2.26 -7.96
C GLU A 87 -8.34 -1.29 -9.16
N ILE A 88 -7.47 -0.28 -9.19
CA ILE A 88 -7.36 0.66 -10.32
C ILE A 88 -6.81 -0.03 -11.57
N GLU A 89 -5.78 -0.86 -11.43
CA GLU A 89 -5.17 -1.59 -12.55
C GLU A 89 -6.14 -2.60 -13.15
N GLU A 90 -6.82 -3.38 -12.32
CA GLU A 90 -7.86 -4.34 -12.75
C GLU A 90 -9.03 -3.63 -13.45
N PHE A 91 -9.46 -2.47 -12.92
CA PHE A 91 -10.50 -1.67 -13.55
C PHE A 91 -10.10 -1.22 -14.96
N ILE A 92 -8.86 -0.74 -15.14
CA ILE A 92 -8.36 -0.29 -16.45
C ILE A 92 -8.21 -1.51 -17.39
N ALA A 93 -7.64 -2.62 -16.92
CA ALA A 93 -7.45 -3.83 -17.71
C ALA A 93 -8.79 -4.44 -18.17
N GLY A 94 -9.84 -4.34 -17.34
CA GLY A 94 -11.18 -4.83 -17.62
C GLY A 94 -11.98 -4.01 -18.65
N LEU A 95 -11.46 -2.87 -19.12
CA LEU A 95 -12.13 -2.03 -20.12
C LEU A 95 -12.26 -2.79 -21.46
N PRO A 96 -13.46 -2.93 -22.04
CA PRO A 96 -13.66 -3.75 -23.25
C PRO A 96 -13.09 -3.12 -24.52
N ASP A 97 -13.09 -1.79 -24.61
CA ASP A 97 -12.56 -1.04 -25.76
C ASP A 97 -11.06 -0.78 -25.58
N SER A 98 -10.26 -1.29 -26.53
CA SER A 98 -8.81 -1.14 -26.54
C SER A 98 -8.37 0.33 -26.63
N GLU A 99 -9.07 1.18 -27.38
CA GLU A 99 -8.72 2.59 -27.49
C GLU A 99 -8.93 3.31 -26.16
N ILE A 100 -10.07 3.03 -25.52
CA ILE A 100 -10.40 3.63 -24.22
C ILE A 100 -9.42 3.14 -23.16
N ARG A 101 -9.05 1.85 -23.18
CA ARG A 101 -8.05 1.30 -22.26
C ARG A 101 -6.72 2.05 -22.37
N GLN A 102 -6.17 2.17 -23.57
CA GLN A 102 -4.93 2.89 -23.82
C GLN A 102 -5.00 4.36 -23.35
N VAL A 103 -6.11 5.04 -23.63
CA VAL A 103 -6.33 6.42 -23.14
C VAL A 103 -6.31 6.49 -21.61
N PHE A 104 -6.92 5.53 -20.91
CA PHE A 104 -6.92 5.51 -19.44
C PHE A 104 -5.53 5.23 -18.87
N GLU A 105 -4.79 4.28 -19.45
CA GLU A 105 -3.40 3.99 -19.07
C GLU A 105 -2.52 5.25 -19.20
N MET A 106 -2.53 5.88 -20.38
CA MET A 106 -1.74 7.10 -20.62
C MET A 106 -2.11 8.25 -19.67
N VAL A 107 -3.39 8.42 -19.35
CA VAL A 107 -3.85 9.54 -18.51
C VAL A 107 -3.59 9.30 -17.02
N TYR A 108 -3.88 8.10 -16.52
CA TYR A 108 -3.91 7.84 -15.07
C TYR A 108 -2.68 7.10 -14.56
N ILE A 109 -2.12 6.18 -15.36
CA ILE A 109 -0.90 5.43 -15.01
C ILE A 109 0.31 6.27 -15.38
N ASP A 110 0.47 6.59 -16.67
CA ASP A 110 1.64 7.35 -17.15
C ASP A 110 1.56 8.83 -16.74
N GLY A 111 0.34 9.34 -16.55
CA GLY A 111 0.10 10.70 -16.13
C GLY A 111 0.44 11.74 -17.20
N MET A 112 0.29 11.36 -18.48
CA MET A 112 0.47 12.23 -19.63
C MET A 112 -0.57 13.35 -19.65
N LYS A 113 -0.21 14.48 -20.27
CA LYS A 113 -1.17 15.56 -20.48
C LYS A 113 -2.16 15.16 -21.55
N MET A 114 -3.41 15.60 -21.40
CA MET A 114 -4.48 15.34 -22.38
C MET A 114 -4.14 15.77 -23.82
N SER A 115 -3.25 16.75 -24.00
CA SER A 115 -2.76 17.14 -25.33
C SER A 115 -1.83 16.08 -25.92
N GLU A 116 -0.89 15.55 -25.14
CA GLU A 116 0.03 14.49 -25.57
C GLU A 116 -0.74 13.20 -25.91
N VAL A 117 -1.76 12.87 -25.11
CA VAL A 117 -2.65 11.73 -25.39
C VAL A 117 -3.49 11.96 -26.64
N ALA A 118 -3.96 13.20 -26.88
CA ALA A 118 -4.69 13.56 -28.09
C ALA A 118 -3.84 13.37 -29.35
N ASP A 119 -2.57 13.79 -29.29
CA ASP A 119 -1.62 13.62 -30.37
C ASP A 119 -1.29 12.14 -30.60
N ALA A 120 -1.08 11.36 -29.53
CA ALA A 120 -0.77 9.93 -29.63
C ALA A 120 -1.92 9.12 -30.26
N VAL A 121 -3.17 9.36 -29.84
CA VAL A 121 -4.35 8.62 -30.31
C VAL A 121 -5.03 9.33 -31.50
N HIS A 122 -4.43 10.40 -32.04
CA HIS A 122 -4.93 11.15 -33.20
C HIS A 122 -6.41 11.59 -33.05
N LEU A 123 -6.78 12.00 -31.83
CA LEU A 123 -8.15 12.33 -31.43
C LEU A 123 -8.21 13.68 -30.73
N ASP A 124 -9.27 14.44 -30.96
CA ASP A 124 -9.46 15.70 -30.24
C ASP A 124 -9.53 15.47 -28.71
N LYS A 125 -8.82 16.32 -27.97
CA LYS A 125 -8.86 16.38 -26.50
C LYS A 125 -10.29 16.41 -25.94
N SER A 126 -11.19 17.14 -26.58
CA SER A 126 -12.59 17.23 -26.18
C SER A 126 -13.34 15.90 -26.31
N ARG A 127 -13.05 15.13 -27.36
CA ARG A 127 -13.63 13.80 -27.57
C ARG A 127 -13.13 12.81 -26.53
N ILE A 128 -11.81 12.82 -26.26
CA ILE A 128 -11.20 12.00 -25.21
C ILE A 128 -11.83 12.29 -23.84
N SER A 129 -11.94 13.56 -23.47
CA SER A 129 -12.54 13.95 -22.19
C SER A 129 -14.01 13.52 -22.05
N ARG A 130 -14.79 13.58 -23.14
CA ARG A 130 -16.16 13.06 -23.15
C ARG A 130 -16.17 11.54 -23.01
N LYS A 131 -15.41 10.80 -23.84
CA LYS A 131 -15.29 9.33 -23.76
C LYS A 131 -14.99 8.86 -22.33
N ILE A 132 -13.99 9.46 -21.67
CA ILE A 132 -13.63 9.14 -20.28
C ILE A 132 -14.81 9.41 -19.33
N SER A 133 -15.46 10.57 -19.45
CA SER A 133 -16.52 10.97 -18.52
C SER A 133 -17.79 10.12 -18.71
N ASP A 134 -18.13 9.79 -19.95
CA ASP A 134 -19.28 8.95 -20.29
C ASP A 134 -19.02 7.51 -19.83
N PHE A 135 -17.80 7.00 -20.00
CA PHE A 135 -17.44 5.67 -19.52
C PHE A 135 -17.57 5.57 -17.99
N ILE A 136 -17.02 6.53 -17.24
CA ILE A 136 -17.12 6.54 -15.78
C ILE A 136 -18.59 6.62 -15.33
N LYS A 137 -19.40 7.47 -15.96
CA LYS A 137 -20.85 7.58 -15.65
C LYS A 137 -21.57 6.26 -15.91
N ASN A 138 -21.32 5.62 -17.05
CA ASN A 138 -21.94 4.35 -17.39
C ASN A 138 -21.52 3.24 -16.43
N ALA A 139 -20.23 3.18 -16.06
CA ALA A 139 -19.73 2.23 -15.07
C ALA A 139 -20.40 2.42 -13.69
N THR A 140 -20.61 3.66 -13.24
CA THR A 140 -21.32 3.95 -11.98
C THR A 140 -22.81 3.63 -12.02
N ASN A 141 -23.44 3.75 -13.19
CA ASN A 141 -24.86 3.40 -13.35
C ASN A 141 -25.08 1.89 -13.41
N ALA A 142 -24.11 1.13 -13.95
CA ALA A 142 -24.18 -0.33 -14.02
C ALA A 142 -23.98 -1.02 -12.65
N THR A 143 -23.48 -0.30 -11.64
CA THR A 143 -23.26 -0.82 -10.27
C THR A 143 -24.39 -0.47 -9.29
N LYS A 144 -25.37 0.35 -9.70
CA LYS A 144 -26.59 0.67 -8.93
C LYS A 144 -27.73 -0.26 -9.31
#